data_AF-A0A2N2H8B3-F1
#
_entry.id   AF-A0A2N2H8B3-F1
#
_cell.length_a   1.000
_cell.length_b   1.000
_cell.length_c   1.000
_cell.angle_alpha   90.00
_cell.angle_beta   90.00
_cell.angle_gamma   90.00
#
_symmetry.space_group_name_H-M   'P 1'
#
loop_
_entity.id
_entity.type
_entity.pdbx_description
1 polymer ?
#
loop_
_entity_poly.entity_id
_entity_poly.type
_entity_poly.pdbx_seq_one_letter_code
_entity_poly.pdbx_strand_id
1 'polypeptide(L)'
;MILQQGADVNRRPDLAGDLEFVSLADLFQLLGGGNYTGILRLSSDFSKIHGEIHFVSGEPVDARWGACFGMDALHSFFGWQEGRFEFRPRQFSARRTIRKGRMEIVLDALRMLDDGLIKKVGVPHRLIPYRSGGLSGSYGTDLAVIKGSLIDYSLILAEESFGDQRRIVSEGSYGNWIWVILEGRAIVSREKEGEEIPIVCLGEGSFIGGLEVLVFGDHVRAATVTAVGEVKAALLDTHRLSTELMSLSSDFRKSLLNMSTEVKKASDDLLLFLTKCGNHPQDKPVCIDSRDLFSRDYESISPLGSISRIGCEKGRFQVDSFPSEIGLLSRTFKGFVQCTADIILATTRRAWTIRKRSADSGPNQSNRKTA
;
A
#
# COMPACT_ATOMS: atom_id res chain seq x y z
N MET A 1 7.88 -9.72 47.97
CA MET A 1 6.55 -9.75 47.31
C MET A 1 5.99 -8.36 47.45
N ILE A 2 5.82 -7.57 46.40
CA ILE A 2 4.77 -7.75 45.39
C ILE A 2 5.29 -7.30 44.02
N LEU A 3 5.29 -8.23 43.06
CA LEU A 3 5.25 -7.94 41.64
C LEU A 3 3.81 -7.52 41.31
N GLN A 4 3.61 -6.34 40.74
CA GLN A 4 2.42 -6.04 39.95
C GLN A 4 2.85 -5.70 38.53
N GLN A 5 3.21 -6.74 37.78
CA GLN A 5 2.99 -6.80 36.34
C GLN A 5 1.68 -7.56 36.14
N GLY A 6 0.78 -7.02 35.32
CA GLY A 6 -0.38 -7.76 34.84
C GLY A 6 -1.70 -7.02 34.99
N ALA A 7 -1.96 -6.08 34.08
CA ALA A 7 -3.29 -5.79 33.55
C ALA A 7 -3.14 -4.72 32.48
N ASP A 8 -3.40 -5.09 31.22
CA ASP A 8 -3.93 -4.24 30.12
C ASP A 8 -3.28 -4.50 28.75
N VAL A 9 -3.19 -5.77 28.35
CA VAL A 9 -2.65 -6.17 27.02
C VAL A 9 -3.75 -6.38 25.97
N ASN A 10 -5.04 -6.36 26.34
CA ASN A 10 -6.12 -6.83 25.45
C ASN A 10 -7.33 -5.89 25.21
N ARG A 11 -7.25 -4.60 25.55
CA ARG A 11 -8.24 -3.62 25.04
C ARG A 11 -7.79 -3.07 23.69
N ARG A 12 -8.72 -3.07 22.71
CA ARG A 12 -8.52 -2.44 21.41
C ARG A 12 -8.22 -0.95 21.61
N PRO A 13 -7.29 -0.35 20.84
CA PRO A 13 -7.06 1.08 20.89
C PRO A 13 -8.31 1.84 20.43
N ASP A 14 -8.58 2.99 21.05
CA ASP A 14 -9.74 3.83 20.71
C ASP A 14 -9.51 4.58 19.38
N LEU A 15 -8.24 4.89 19.08
CA LEU A 15 -7.81 5.45 17.81
C LEU A 15 -6.48 4.81 17.41
N ALA A 16 -6.38 4.32 16.18
CA ALA A 16 -5.14 3.79 15.64
C ALA A 16 -5.06 4.06 14.13
N GLY A 17 -3.83 4.21 13.62
CA GLY A 17 -3.58 4.48 12.21
C GLY A 17 -2.09 4.69 11.93
N ASP A 18 -1.79 5.24 10.76
CA ASP A 18 -0.43 5.45 10.29
C ASP A 18 -0.11 6.95 10.16
N LEU A 19 1.06 7.36 10.65
CA LEU A 19 1.55 8.73 10.67
C LEU A 19 1.78 9.32 9.26
N GLU A 20 1.86 8.45 8.25
CA GLU A 20 1.98 8.84 6.84
C GLU A 20 0.72 9.52 6.30
N PHE A 21 -0.46 9.14 6.84
CA PHE A 21 -1.75 9.72 6.44
C PHE A 21 -2.25 10.79 7.41
N VAL A 22 -1.95 10.64 8.70
CA VAL A 22 -2.37 11.58 9.75
C VAL A 22 -1.13 12.02 10.51
N SER A 23 -0.68 13.25 10.26
CA SER A 23 0.55 13.75 10.86
C SER A 23 0.41 13.88 12.38
N LEU A 24 1.54 13.92 13.10
CA LEU A 24 1.51 14.16 14.54
C LEU A 24 0.84 15.50 14.89
N ALA A 25 0.97 16.52 14.03
CA ALA A 25 0.30 17.80 14.20
C ALA A 25 -1.24 17.64 14.14
N ASP A 26 -1.75 16.85 13.19
CA ASP A 26 -3.18 16.57 13.05
C ASP A 26 -3.70 15.75 14.23
N LEU A 27 -2.92 14.76 14.71
CA LEU A 27 -3.25 14.01 15.91
C LEU A 27 -3.35 14.91 17.14
N PHE A 28 -2.45 15.88 17.29
CA PHE A 28 -2.54 16.87 18.35
C PHE A 28 -3.83 17.68 18.23
N GLN A 29 -4.18 18.13 17.03
CA GLN A 29 -5.43 18.87 16.79
C GLN A 29 -6.67 18.04 17.13
N LEU A 30 -6.72 16.79 16.68
CA LEU A 30 -7.83 15.86 16.94
C LEU A 30 -7.99 15.57 18.44
N LEU A 31 -6.91 15.15 19.10
CA LEU A 31 -6.93 14.81 20.53
C LEU A 31 -7.23 16.04 21.40
N GLY A 32 -6.74 17.20 20.98
CA GLY A 32 -7.02 18.48 21.62
C GLY A 32 -8.48 18.91 21.47
N GLY A 33 -9.05 18.81 20.27
CA GLY A 33 -10.45 19.20 20.00
C GLY A 33 -11.47 18.37 20.79
N GLY A 34 -11.17 17.09 21.05
CA GLY A 34 -12.00 16.21 21.86
C GLY A 34 -11.66 16.16 23.36
N ASN A 35 -10.72 16.98 23.85
CA ASN A 35 -10.24 16.98 25.24
C ASN A 35 -9.83 15.59 25.76
N TYR A 36 -9.24 14.76 24.88
CA TYR A 36 -8.90 13.38 25.20
C TYR A 36 -7.82 13.29 26.30
N THR A 37 -7.97 12.32 27.20
CA THR A 37 -6.98 11.99 28.24
C THR A 37 -6.51 10.56 28.04
N GLY A 38 -5.21 10.37 27.87
CA GLY A 38 -4.67 9.05 27.56
C GLY A 38 -3.21 9.05 27.15
N ILE A 39 -2.79 7.92 26.59
CA ILE A 39 -1.44 7.72 26.06
C ILE A 39 -1.54 7.51 24.56
N LEU A 40 -0.83 8.34 23.81
CA LEU A 40 -0.54 8.13 22.40
C LEU A 40 0.80 7.40 22.30
N ARG A 41 0.77 6.17 21.81
CA ARG A 41 1.96 5.39 21.49
C ARG A 41 2.31 5.55 20.04
N LEU A 42 3.58 5.78 19.77
CA LEU A 42 4.15 5.89 18.43
C LEU A 42 5.14 4.74 18.26
N SER A 43 4.97 3.93 17.21
CA SER A 43 5.90 2.89 16.83
C SER A 43 6.35 3.10 15.41
N SER A 44 7.59 2.75 15.11
CA SER A 44 8.13 2.83 13.76
C SER A 44 9.16 1.73 13.59
N ASP A 45 9.30 1.18 12.39
CA ASP A 45 10.20 0.07 12.14
C ASP A 45 11.69 0.47 12.28
N PHE A 46 11.99 1.77 12.26
CA PHE A 46 13.34 2.31 12.51
C PHE A 46 13.74 2.31 13.98
N SER A 47 12.79 2.14 14.89
CA SER A 47 13.06 2.17 16.33
C SER A 47 12.44 0.96 17.02
N LYS A 48 13.29 0.12 17.62
CA LYS A 48 12.84 -0.96 18.53
C LYS A 48 12.16 -0.41 19.79
N ILE A 49 12.25 0.90 20.05
CA ILE A 49 11.70 1.55 21.22
C ILE A 49 10.50 2.38 20.79
N HIS A 50 9.32 2.06 21.34
CA HIS A 50 8.12 2.84 21.14
C HIS A 50 8.21 4.20 21.82
N GLY A 51 7.75 5.23 21.14
CA GLY A 51 7.50 6.55 21.71
C GLY A 51 6.19 6.58 22.48
N GLU A 52 6.14 7.34 23.57
CA GLU A 52 4.91 7.56 24.34
C GLU A 52 4.71 9.05 24.57
N ILE A 53 3.50 9.55 24.31
CA ILE A 53 3.07 10.91 24.62
C ILE A 53 1.81 10.82 25.49
N HIS A 54 1.83 11.47 26.63
CA HIS A 54 0.73 11.51 27.58
C HIS A 54 -0.08 12.79 27.40
N PHE A 55 -1.40 12.64 27.30
CA PHE A 55 -2.36 13.74 27.20
C PHE A 55 -3.28 13.76 28.42
N VAL A 56 -3.56 14.97 28.91
CA VAL A 56 -4.57 15.23 29.94
C VAL A 56 -5.45 16.38 29.47
N SER A 57 -6.74 16.12 29.35
CA SER A 57 -7.74 17.08 28.84
C SER A 57 -7.32 17.73 27.52
N GLY A 58 -6.80 16.94 26.57
CA GLY A 58 -6.36 17.42 25.26
C GLY A 58 -4.99 18.09 25.23
N GLU A 59 -4.33 18.29 26.37
CA GLU A 59 -3.01 18.92 26.44
C GLU A 59 -1.89 17.88 26.67
N PRO A 60 -0.77 17.97 25.94
CA PRO A 60 0.38 17.10 26.17
C PRO A 60 1.06 17.45 27.50
N VAL A 61 1.29 16.46 28.35
CA VAL A 61 1.84 16.64 29.70
C VAL A 61 3.19 15.97 29.93
N ASP A 62 3.48 14.88 29.22
CA ASP A 62 4.78 14.19 29.23
C ASP A 62 5.01 13.47 27.90
N ALA A 63 6.27 13.29 27.52
CA ALA A 63 6.64 12.53 26.34
C ALA A 63 7.97 11.78 26.59
N ARG A 64 8.09 10.59 26.02
CA ARG A 64 9.23 9.69 26.26
C ARG A 64 9.62 8.95 24.99
N TRP A 65 10.91 8.93 24.71
CA TRP A 65 11.47 8.15 23.62
C TRP A 65 12.90 7.72 23.96
N GLY A 66 13.08 6.45 24.33
CA GLY A 66 14.37 5.94 24.77
C GLY A 66 14.94 6.74 25.93
N ALA A 67 16.06 7.44 25.69
CA ALA A 67 16.71 8.33 26.67
C ALA A 67 16.25 9.80 26.60
N CYS A 68 15.39 10.17 25.64
CA CYS A 68 14.83 11.51 25.52
C CYS A 68 13.53 11.63 26.34
N PHE A 69 13.31 12.78 26.98
CA PHE A 69 12.15 13.03 27.84
C PHE A 69 11.58 14.43 27.61
N GLY A 70 10.30 14.61 27.91
CA GLY A 70 9.61 15.90 27.85
C GLY A 70 9.63 16.52 26.46
N MET A 71 9.96 17.81 26.38
CA MET A 71 9.92 18.56 25.11
C MET A 71 10.90 18.02 24.05
N ASP A 72 12.06 17.51 24.44
CA ASP A 72 13.06 17.02 23.49
C ASP A 72 12.60 15.73 22.80
N ALA A 73 11.97 14.83 23.57
CA ALA A 73 11.29 13.66 23.01
C ALA A 73 10.14 14.09 22.11
N LEU A 74 9.33 15.06 22.57
CA LEU A 74 8.17 15.56 21.84
C LEU A 74 8.52 16.12 20.47
N HIS A 75 9.48 17.04 20.39
CA HIS A 75 9.92 17.64 19.12
C HIS A 75 10.49 16.58 18.17
N SER A 76 11.21 15.58 18.70
CA SER A 76 11.78 14.50 17.89
C SER A 76 10.70 13.70 17.14
N PHE A 77 9.50 13.56 17.71
CA PHE A 77 8.38 12.86 17.05
C PHE A 77 7.78 13.64 15.87
N PHE A 78 7.89 14.97 15.83
CA PHE A 78 7.42 15.76 14.68
C PHE A 78 8.27 15.52 13.42
N GLY A 79 9.47 14.96 13.58
CA GLY A 79 10.30 14.51 12.47
C GLY A 79 9.89 13.15 11.90
N TRP A 80 8.99 12.41 12.55
CA TRP A 80 8.60 11.07 12.10
C TRP A 80 7.68 11.17 10.89
N GLN A 81 8.16 10.70 9.74
CA GLN A 81 7.38 10.70 8.49
C GLN A 81 6.59 9.41 8.27
N GLU A 82 7.02 8.32 8.92
CA GLU A 82 6.37 7.02 8.87
C GLU A 82 6.32 6.40 10.27
N GLY A 83 5.26 5.65 10.54
CA GLY A 83 5.07 4.97 11.81
C GLY A 83 3.60 4.72 12.07
N ARG A 84 3.31 3.88 13.05
CA ARG A 84 1.98 3.59 13.53
C ARG A 84 1.74 4.33 14.83
N PHE A 85 0.53 4.84 15.00
CA PHE A 85 0.09 5.42 16.25
C PHE A 85 -1.07 4.61 16.84
N GLU A 86 -1.11 4.54 18.16
CA GLU A 86 -2.21 3.97 18.93
C GLU A 86 -2.50 4.86 20.13
N PHE A 87 -3.73 5.36 20.22
CA PHE A 87 -4.20 6.08 21.40
C PHE A 87 -5.03 5.16 22.30
N ARG A 88 -4.74 5.21 23.60
CA ARG A 88 -5.50 4.48 24.63
C ARG A 88 -5.87 5.41 25.78
N PRO A 89 -7.13 5.44 26.21
CA PRO A 89 -7.53 6.16 27.41
C PRO A 89 -6.82 5.59 28.63
N ARG A 90 -6.09 6.44 29.35
CA ARG A 90 -5.36 6.07 30.56
C ARG A 90 -5.05 7.30 31.38
N GLN A 91 -5.21 7.18 32.69
CA GLN A 91 -4.92 8.27 33.61
C GLN A 91 -3.41 8.47 33.75
N PHE A 92 -2.98 9.72 33.71
CA PHE A 92 -1.59 10.10 33.92
C PHE A 92 -1.35 10.45 35.38
N SER A 93 -0.47 9.72 36.05
CA SER A 93 -0.20 9.87 37.49
C SER A 93 1.21 10.40 37.81
N ALA A 94 1.97 10.83 36.81
CA ALA A 94 3.33 11.33 36.99
C ALA A 94 3.40 12.87 36.93
N ARG A 95 4.59 13.43 37.15
CA ARG A 95 4.81 14.88 37.09
C ARG A 95 4.75 15.38 35.66
N ARG A 96 3.98 16.45 35.42
CA ARG A 96 3.93 17.18 34.14
C ARG A 96 5.31 17.77 33.81
N THR A 97 5.90 17.33 32.69
CA THR A 97 7.20 17.80 32.18
C THR A 97 7.03 18.83 31.07
N ILE A 98 5.94 18.73 30.29
CA ILE A 98 5.60 19.64 29.20
C ILE A 98 4.65 20.71 29.72
N ARG A 99 5.05 21.99 29.64
CA ARG A 99 4.25 23.13 30.15
C ARG A 99 3.68 24.03 29.06
N LYS A 100 4.24 23.96 27.85
CA LYS A 100 3.76 24.72 26.69
C LYS A 100 2.37 24.26 26.29
N GLY A 101 1.59 25.18 25.73
CA GLY A 101 0.27 24.86 25.18
C GLY A 101 0.41 24.06 23.90
N ARG A 102 -0.53 23.16 23.63
CA ARG A 102 -0.56 22.32 22.42
C ARG A 102 -0.28 23.08 21.11
N MET A 103 -0.93 24.23 20.90
CA MET A 103 -0.76 25.01 19.66
C MET A 103 0.64 25.62 19.55
N GLU A 104 1.19 26.10 20.67
CA GLU A 104 2.55 26.62 20.72
C GLU A 104 3.56 25.52 20.35
N ILE A 105 3.35 24.30 20.86
CA ILE A 105 4.19 23.13 20.56
C ILE A 105 4.15 22.80 19.07
N VAL A 106 2.94 22.73 18.47
CA VAL A 106 2.79 22.39 17.06
C VAL A 106 3.47 23.43 16.17
N LEU A 107 3.24 24.72 16.43
CA LEU A 107 3.86 25.80 15.65
C LEU A 107 5.38 25.83 15.80
N ASP A 108 5.90 25.69 17.02
CA ASP A 108 7.33 25.62 17.28
C ASP A 108 7.96 24.41 16.57
N ALA A 109 7.33 23.24 16.65
CA ALA A 109 7.86 22.02 16.04
C ALA A 109 7.82 22.08 14.51
N LEU A 110 6.77 22.61 13.89
CA LEU A 110 6.71 22.80 12.44
C LEU A 110 7.79 23.79 11.97
N ARG A 111 7.98 24.90 12.70
CA ARG A 111 9.06 25.85 12.41
C ARG A 111 10.44 25.19 12.53
N MET A 112 10.67 24.42 13.58
CA MET A 112 11.93 23.69 13.77
C MET A 112 12.16 22.61 12.71
N LEU A 113 11.10 22.02 12.16
CA LEU A 113 11.18 21.07 11.05
C LEU A 113 11.58 21.76 9.75
N ASP A 114 11.01 22.92 9.46
CA ASP A 114 11.32 23.75 8.28
C ASP A 114 12.73 24.35 8.36
N ASP A 115 13.14 24.80 9.55
CA ASP A 115 14.49 25.30 9.84
C ASP A 115 15.55 24.16 9.82
N GLY A 116 15.12 22.89 9.70
CA GLY A 116 16.00 21.71 9.65
C GLY A 116 16.60 21.30 11.00
N LEU A 117 16.10 21.86 12.10
CA LEU A 117 16.54 21.53 13.48
C LEU A 117 15.99 20.19 13.95
N ILE A 118 14.81 19.81 13.47
CA ILE A 118 14.25 18.46 13.67
C ILE A 118 14.66 17.60 12.48
N LYS A 119 15.41 16.53 12.76
CA LYS A 119 15.75 15.54 11.72
C LYS A 119 14.49 14.81 11.30
N LYS A 120 14.22 14.78 9.99
CA LYS A 120 13.22 13.89 9.41
C LYS A 120 13.72 12.45 9.59
N VAL A 121 12.98 11.66 10.36
CA VAL A 121 13.29 10.26 10.68
C VAL A 121 12.19 9.38 10.09
N GLY A 122 12.62 8.37 9.37
CA GLY A 122 11.87 7.40 8.61
C GLY A 122 12.91 6.57 7.85
N VAL A 123 12.60 5.36 7.34
CA VAL A 123 13.40 4.90 6.21
C VAL A 123 13.26 6.01 5.18
N PRO A 124 14.35 6.39 4.48
CA PRO A 124 14.13 7.07 3.22
C PRO A 124 13.09 6.23 2.48
N HIS A 125 11.94 6.82 2.10
CA HIS A 125 10.98 6.17 1.21
C HIS A 125 11.83 5.39 0.22
N ARG A 126 11.75 4.06 0.22
CA ARG A 126 12.68 3.27 -0.60
C ARG A 126 12.36 3.65 -2.03
N LEU A 127 13.15 4.58 -2.55
CA LEU A 127 12.93 5.13 -3.86
C LEU A 127 13.07 3.93 -4.77
N ILE A 128 12.05 3.69 -5.57
CA ILE A 128 12.15 2.70 -6.62
C ILE A 128 12.78 3.48 -7.77
N PRO A 129 14.11 3.37 -8.03
CA PRO A 129 14.70 4.05 -9.16
C PRO A 129 14.02 3.52 -10.42
N TYR A 130 13.38 4.39 -11.18
CA TYR A 130 12.69 4.01 -12.42
C TYR A 130 13.20 4.85 -13.60
N ARG A 131 13.06 4.33 -14.82
CA ARG A 131 13.27 5.09 -16.06
C ARG A 131 11.97 5.10 -16.88
N SER A 132 11.57 6.29 -17.32
CA SER A 132 10.50 6.49 -18.29
C SER A 132 11.09 6.62 -19.70
N GLY A 133 10.73 5.70 -20.61
CA GLY A 133 11.10 5.76 -22.03
C GLY A 133 12.54 5.28 -22.34
N GLY A 134 12.66 4.27 -23.20
CA GLY A 134 13.94 3.74 -23.68
C GLY A 134 13.78 2.50 -24.57
N LEU A 135 14.74 2.25 -25.47
CA LEU A 135 14.83 1.01 -26.23
C LEU A 135 15.14 -0.16 -25.28
N SER A 136 14.27 -1.17 -25.33
CA SER A 136 14.32 -2.48 -24.64
C SER A 136 15.66 -2.82 -23.98
N GLY A 137 15.70 -2.72 -22.65
CA GLY A 137 16.80 -3.21 -21.84
C GLY A 137 16.36 -4.46 -21.11
N SER A 138 16.80 -5.64 -21.58
CA SER A 138 16.69 -6.93 -20.89
C SER A 138 15.32 -7.20 -20.25
N TYR A 139 14.39 -7.73 -21.05
CA TYR A 139 13.16 -8.41 -20.59
C TYR A 139 13.41 -9.06 -19.21
N GLY A 140 12.60 -8.82 -18.18
CA GLY A 140 12.82 -9.35 -16.81
C GLY A 140 12.85 -8.28 -15.71
N THR A 141 13.26 -7.06 -16.04
CA THR A 141 13.13 -5.85 -15.18
C THR A 141 11.99 -4.93 -15.60
N ASP A 142 11.35 -5.22 -16.74
CA ASP A 142 10.25 -4.41 -17.28
C ASP A 142 8.96 -4.66 -16.51
N LEU A 143 8.39 -3.60 -15.94
CA LEU A 143 7.06 -3.66 -15.33
C LEU A 143 5.98 -3.54 -16.39
N ALA A 144 5.04 -4.47 -16.37
CA ALA A 144 3.81 -4.34 -17.13
C ALA A 144 3.03 -3.10 -16.66
N VAL A 145 2.68 -2.21 -17.60
CA VAL A 145 1.76 -1.10 -17.35
C VAL A 145 0.34 -1.58 -17.60
N ILE A 146 -0.49 -1.53 -16.56
CA ILE A 146 -1.91 -1.87 -16.59
C ILE A 146 -2.67 -0.56 -16.65
N LYS A 147 -3.42 -0.35 -17.72
CA LYS A 147 -4.38 0.74 -17.86
C LYS A 147 -5.78 0.18 -17.72
N GLY A 148 -6.67 0.94 -17.08
CA GLY A 148 -8.04 0.53 -16.90
C GLY A 148 -8.99 1.15 -17.93
N SER A 149 -10.28 1.02 -17.62
CA SER A 149 -11.35 1.60 -18.44
C SER A 149 -11.74 2.98 -17.94
N LEU A 150 -12.57 3.67 -18.73
CA LEU A 150 -13.22 4.90 -18.31
C LEU A 150 -14.16 4.62 -17.12
N ILE A 151 -14.07 5.49 -16.12
CA ILE A 151 -14.93 5.45 -14.93
C ILE A 151 -16.11 6.39 -15.06
N ASP A 152 -17.17 6.09 -14.31
CA ASP A 152 -18.27 7.02 -14.08
C ASP A 152 -17.85 8.07 -13.03
N TYR A 153 -17.72 9.32 -13.45
CA TYR A 153 -17.36 10.46 -12.60
C TYR A 153 -18.33 10.66 -11.42
N SER A 154 -19.56 10.16 -11.48
CA SER A 154 -20.51 10.24 -10.36
C SER A 154 -20.07 9.44 -9.13
N LEU A 155 -19.12 8.52 -9.27
CA LEU A 155 -18.56 7.73 -8.17
C LEU A 155 -17.35 8.40 -7.50
N ILE A 156 -16.89 9.54 -8.01
CA ILE A 156 -15.75 10.28 -7.46
C ILE A 156 -16.21 11.15 -6.29
N LEU A 157 -15.56 10.98 -5.13
CA LEU A 157 -15.78 11.80 -3.93
C LEU A 157 -14.80 12.96 -3.83
N ALA A 158 -13.55 12.74 -4.23
CA ALA A 158 -12.48 13.74 -4.18
C ALA A 158 -11.39 13.41 -5.20
N GLU A 159 -10.61 14.42 -5.58
CA GLU A 159 -9.40 14.26 -6.38
C GLU A 159 -8.19 14.69 -5.55
N GLU A 160 -7.09 13.97 -5.67
CA GLU A 160 -5.83 14.26 -4.99
C GLU A 160 -4.67 14.13 -5.98
N SER A 161 -3.63 14.95 -5.78
CA SER A 161 -2.42 14.95 -6.60
C SER A 161 -1.23 14.51 -5.77
N PHE A 162 -0.46 13.58 -6.32
CA PHE A 162 0.71 12.98 -5.71
C PHE A 162 1.92 13.29 -6.58
N GLY A 163 2.91 13.96 -5.98
CA GLY A 163 4.18 14.19 -6.65
C GLY A 163 5.02 12.92 -6.79
N ASP A 164 6.09 13.02 -7.58
CA ASP A 164 6.96 11.88 -7.87
C ASP A 164 7.48 11.19 -6.59
N GLN A 165 7.52 9.86 -6.60
CA GLN A 165 7.97 9.00 -5.49
C GLN A 165 7.14 9.11 -4.21
N ARG A 166 6.01 9.83 -4.23
CA ARG A 166 5.10 9.87 -3.09
C ARG A 166 4.28 8.59 -3.01
N ARG A 167 4.20 7.99 -1.83
CA ARG A 167 3.33 6.85 -1.55
C ARG A 167 1.87 7.30 -1.51
N ILE A 168 1.03 6.59 -2.27
CA ILE A 168 -0.42 6.77 -2.30
C ILE A 168 -1.07 5.86 -1.25
N VAL A 169 -0.56 4.62 -1.13
CA VAL A 169 -0.91 3.69 -0.05
C VAL A 169 0.31 2.85 0.35
N SER A 170 0.35 2.36 1.58
CA SER A 170 1.48 1.58 2.12
C SER A 170 1.03 0.16 2.51
N GLU A 171 1.84 -0.86 2.22
CA GLU A 171 1.61 -2.24 2.68
C GLU A 171 1.49 -2.27 4.21
N GLY A 172 0.58 -3.07 4.75
CA GLY A 172 0.35 -3.14 6.20
C GLY A 172 -0.53 -2.02 6.78
N SER A 173 -0.74 -0.92 6.04
CA SER A 173 -1.63 0.16 6.46
C SER A 173 -3.09 -0.30 6.49
N TYR A 174 -3.87 0.33 7.36
CA TYR A 174 -5.31 0.09 7.48
C TYR A 174 -6.05 1.17 6.67
N GLY A 175 -6.94 0.75 5.78
CA GLY A 175 -7.70 1.72 5.01
C GLY A 175 -8.69 1.09 4.04
N ASN A 176 -9.91 1.63 4.04
CA ASN A 176 -11.03 1.14 3.23
C ASN A 176 -11.29 2.00 1.99
N TRP A 177 -10.29 2.79 1.58
CA TRP A 177 -10.41 3.68 0.43
C TRP A 177 -10.07 2.95 -0.86
N ILE A 178 -10.74 3.28 -1.95
CA ILE A 178 -10.38 2.85 -3.29
C ILE A 178 -10.10 4.09 -4.11
N TRP A 179 -8.96 4.10 -4.77
CA TRP A 179 -8.61 5.17 -5.70
C TRP A 179 -8.66 4.67 -7.13
N VAL A 180 -8.77 5.60 -8.06
CA VAL A 180 -8.55 5.37 -9.48
C VAL A 180 -7.58 6.41 -10.02
N ILE A 181 -6.61 5.98 -10.81
CA ILE A 181 -5.65 6.89 -11.44
C ILE A 181 -6.35 7.59 -12.61
N LEU A 182 -6.50 8.90 -12.50
CA LEU A 182 -7.03 9.74 -13.58
C LEU A 182 -5.94 10.08 -14.59
N GLU A 183 -4.77 10.46 -14.09
CA GLU A 183 -3.61 10.88 -14.88
C GLU A 183 -2.32 10.40 -14.23
N GLY A 184 -1.33 10.04 -15.05
CA GLY A 184 -0.03 9.57 -14.57
C GLY A 184 0.05 8.06 -14.33
N ARG A 185 1.06 7.63 -13.58
CA ARG A 185 1.36 6.21 -13.32
C ARG A 185 1.81 5.99 -11.89
N ALA A 186 1.56 4.81 -11.35
CA ALA A 186 2.03 4.40 -10.04
C ALA A 186 2.62 2.98 -10.07
N ILE A 187 3.65 2.70 -9.28
CA ILE A 187 4.22 1.37 -9.13
C ILE A 187 3.58 0.70 -7.93
N VAL A 188 3.10 -0.54 -8.10
CA VAL A 188 2.70 -1.42 -7.01
C VAL A 188 3.92 -2.24 -6.61
N SER A 189 4.28 -2.21 -5.34
CA SER A 189 5.45 -2.88 -4.77
C SER A 189 5.09 -3.62 -3.49
N ARG A 190 5.91 -4.61 -3.14
CA ARG A 190 5.80 -5.32 -1.87
C ARG A 190 7.13 -5.41 -1.16
N GLU A 191 7.08 -5.33 0.16
CA GLU A 191 8.28 -5.46 0.97
C GLU A 191 8.62 -6.93 1.26
N LYS A 192 9.87 -7.32 1.03
CA LYS A 192 10.40 -8.61 1.45
C LYS A 192 11.87 -8.51 1.84
N GLU A 193 12.21 -9.03 3.02
CA GLU A 193 13.59 -9.03 3.54
C GLU A 193 14.26 -7.64 3.58
N GLY A 194 13.46 -6.57 3.76
CA GLY A 194 13.97 -5.21 3.76
C GLY A 194 14.29 -4.65 2.37
N GLU A 195 13.76 -5.27 1.31
CA GLU A 195 13.82 -4.77 -0.07
C GLU A 195 12.40 -4.50 -0.58
N GLU A 196 12.22 -3.41 -1.33
CA GLU A 196 10.94 -3.08 -1.95
C GLU A 196 10.90 -3.62 -3.39
N ILE A 197 10.13 -4.69 -3.59
CA ILE A 197 10.10 -5.42 -4.84
C ILE A 197 8.91 -4.93 -5.67
N PRO A 198 9.15 -4.27 -6.82
CA PRO A 198 8.07 -3.80 -7.67
C PRO A 198 7.38 -5.00 -8.34
N ILE A 199 6.06 -4.97 -8.47
CA ILE A 199 5.19 -6.05 -8.97
C ILE A 199 4.66 -5.71 -10.37
N VAL A 200 3.93 -4.59 -10.47
CA VAL A 200 3.30 -4.06 -11.69
C VAL A 200 3.29 -2.53 -11.64
N CYS A 201 3.05 -1.89 -12.78
CA CYS A 201 2.79 -0.46 -12.88
C CYS A 201 1.32 -0.24 -13.26
N LEU A 202 0.63 0.66 -12.57
CA LEU A 202 -0.74 1.09 -12.87
C LEU A 202 -0.68 2.43 -13.61
N GLY A 203 -1.47 2.56 -14.67
CA GLY A 203 -1.68 3.81 -15.40
C GLY A 203 -3.13 4.27 -15.33
N GLU A 204 -3.49 5.19 -16.22
CA GLU A 204 -4.82 5.80 -16.31
C GLU A 204 -5.95 4.76 -16.35
N GLY A 205 -7.02 5.03 -15.61
CA GLY A 205 -8.20 4.18 -15.46
C GLY A 205 -8.01 2.99 -14.51
N SER A 206 -6.80 2.74 -14.02
CA SER A 206 -6.52 1.61 -13.11
C SER A 206 -6.86 1.95 -11.66
N PHE A 207 -7.24 0.92 -10.91
CA PHE A 207 -7.72 1.03 -9.54
C PHE A 207 -6.61 0.71 -8.54
N ILE A 208 -6.57 1.48 -7.45
CA ILE A 208 -5.74 1.23 -6.28
C ILE A 208 -6.67 0.82 -5.14
N GLY A 209 -6.55 -0.44 -4.72
CA GLY A 209 -7.44 -1.07 -3.74
C GLY A 209 -7.84 -2.46 -4.21
N GLY A 210 -8.23 -3.31 -3.29
CA GLY A 210 -8.69 -4.67 -3.59
C GLY A 210 -10.20 -4.81 -3.41
N LEU A 211 -10.81 -5.80 -4.08
CA LEU A 211 -12.25 -6.08 -3.96
C LEU A 211 -12.68 -6.44 -2.53
N GLU A 212 -11.75 -6.92 -1.70
CA GLU A 212 -12.00 -7.20 -0.28
C GLU A 212 -12.46 -5.95 0.49
N VAL A 213 -12.00 -4.76 0.09
CA VAL A 213 -12.34 -3.47 0.72
C VAL A 213 -13.85 -3.20 0.69
N LEU A 214 -14.56 -3.78 -0.28
CA LEU A 214 -16.00 -3.60 -0.46
C LEU A 214 -16.84 -4.42 0.53
N VAL A 215 -16.22 -5.32 1.31
CA VAL A 215 -16.89 -6.12 2.34
C VAL A 215 -16.60 -5.53 3.71
N PHE A 216 -17.56 -5.61 4.64
CA PHE A 216 -17.34 -5.16 6.03
C PHE A 216 -16.19 -5.91 6.70
N GLY A 217 -15.23 -5.16 7.26
CA GLY A 217 -14.10 -5.70 8.00
C GLY A 217 -12.92 -4.73 8.05
N ASP A 218 -11.93 -5.06 8.89
CA ASP A 218 -10.64 -4.39 8.88
C ASP A 218 -9.79 -4.95 7.74
N HIS A 219 -9.42 -4.09 6.79
CA HIS A 219 -8.60 -4.48 5.65
C HIS A 219 -7.20 -3.90 5.75
N VAL A 220 -6.23 -4.80 5.73
CA VAL A 220 -4.81 -4.46 5.68
C VAL A 220 -4.37 -4.45 4.22
N ARG A 221 -3.73 -3.37 3.80
CA ARG A 221 -3.18 -3.26 2.43
C ARG A 221 -2.14 -4.34 2.19
N ALA A 222 -2.26 -5.02 1.07
CA ALA A 222 -1.35 -6.11 0.69
C ALA A 222 -0.11 -5.65 -0.08
N ALA A 223 -0.04 -4.37 -0.46
CA ALA A 223 1.06 -3.82 -1.25
C ALA A 223 1.13 -2.29 -1.04
N THR A 224 2.31 -1.75 -1.26
CA THR A 224 2.58 -0.30 -1.35
C THR A 224 2.33 0.15 -2.78
N VAL A 225 1.83 1.38 -2.94
CA VAL A 225 1.66 2.02 -4.25
C VAL A 225 2.31 3.40 -4.23
N THR A 226 3.25 3.62 -5.14
CA THR A 226 4.09 4.82 -5.19
C THR A 226 3.95 5.52 -6.53
N ALA A 227 3.77 6.85 -6.51
CA ALA A 227 3.63 7.68 -7.70
C ALA A 227 4.90 7.70 -8.57
N VAL A 228 4.70 7.70 -9.89
CA VAL A 228 5.74 7.82 -10.92
C VAL A 228 5.48 9.11 -11.69
N GLY A 229 6.26 10.13 -11.36
CA GLY A 229 6.00 11.51 -11.77
C GLY A 229 4.79 12.08 -11.03
N GLU A 230 4.20 13.12 -11.59
CA GLU A 230 2.93 13.66 -11.09
C GLU A 230 1.78 12.68 -11.41
N VAL A 231 1.03 12.31 -10.39
CA VAL A 231 -0.12 11.41 -10.48
C VAL A 231 -1.35 12.09 -9.92
N LYS A 232 -2.43 12.10 -10.70
CA LYS A 232 -3.73 12.53 -10.22
C LYS A 232 -4.60 11.30 -9.99
N ALA A 233 -5.12 11.14 -8.78
CA ALA A 233 -6.01 10.04 -8.44
C ALA A 233 -7.32 10.55 -7.84
N ALA A 234 -8.40 9.81 -8.07
CA ALA A 234 -9.72 10.10 -7.52
C ALA A 234 -10.09 9.07 -6.46
N LEU A 235 -10.59 9.55 -5.33
CA LEU A 235 -11.18 8.74 -4.27
C LEU A 235 -12.59 8.33 -4.67
N LEU A 236 -12.90 7.03 -4.61
CA LEU A 236 -14.20 6.48 -5.00
C LEU A 236 -15.15 6.29 -3.82
N ASP A 237 -16.45 6.42 -4.10
CA ASP A 237 -17.53 6.05 -3.19
C ASP A 237 -17.62 4.53 -3.05
N THR A 238 -16.94 4.02 -2.03
CA THR A 238 -16.91 2.60 -1.71
C THR A 238 -18.26 2.06 -1.26
N HIS A 239 -19.12 2.88 -0.67
CA HIS A 239 -20.46 2.47 -0.25
C HIS A 239 -21.34 2.10 -1.46
N ARG A 240 -21.26 2.89 -2.54
CA ARG A 240 -21.96 2.57 -3.79
C ARG A 240 -21.45 1.28 -4.43
N LEU A 241 -20.13 1.10 -4.49
CA LEU A 241 -19.52 -0.14 -5.00
C LEU A 241 -19.87 -1.36 -4.13
N SER A 242 -19.88 -1.20 -2.80
CA SER A 242 -20.29 -2.25 -1.87
C SER A 242 -21.75 -2.65 -2.06
N THR A 243 -22.65 -1.69 -2.24
CA THR A 243 -24.07 -1.96 -2.52
C THR A 243 -24.23 -2.78 -3.80
N GLU A 244 -23.48 -2.42 -4.84
CA GLU A 244 -23.45 -3.17 -6.09
C GLU A 244 -22.95 -4.61 -5.87
N LEU A 245 -21.83 -4.80 -5.18
CA LEU A 245 -21.29 -6.14 -4.85
C LEU A 245 -22.27 -7.00 -4.04
N MET A 246 -23.00 -6.40 -3.10
CA MET A 246 -23.97 -7.11 -2.25
C MET A 246 -25.24 -7.50 -3.00
N SER A 247 -25.56 -6.83 -4.10
CA SER A 247 -26.70 -7.18 -4.96
C SER A 247 -26.47 -8.45 -5.80
N LEU A 248 -25.20 -8.90 -5.91
CA LEU A 248 -24.81 -10.08 -6.68
C LEU A 248 -25.09 -11.38 -5.94
N SER A 249 -25.18 -12.49 -6.70
CA SER A 249 -25.30 -13.83 -6.12
C SER A 249 -24.13 -14.15 -5.19
N SER A 250 -24.36 -15.08 -4.25
CA SER A 250 -23.31 -15.51 -3.31
C SER A 250 -22.09 -16.09 -4.03
N ASP A 251 -22.31 -16.77 -5.16
CA ASP A 251 -21.26 -17.50 -5.86
C ASP A 251 -20.41 -16.54 -6.69
N PHE A 252 -21.04 -15.59 -7.37
CA PHE A 252 -20.30 -14.57 -8.09
C PHE A 252 -19.54 -13.63 -7.15
N ARG A 253 -20.15 -13.23 -6.03
CA ARG A 253 -19.47 -12.45 -4.99
C ARG A 253 -18.24 -13.17 -4.43
N LYS A 254 -18.36 -14.46 -4.10
CA LYS A 254 -17.22 -15.29 -3.66
C LYS A 254 -16.15 -15.37 -4.76
N SER A 255 -16.55 -15.49 -6.01
CA SER A 255 -15.64 -15.48 -7.15
C SER A 255 -14.84 -14.17 -7.20
N LEU A 256 -15.50 -13.02 -7.18
CA LEU A 256 -14.85 -11.71 -7.18
C LEU A 256 -13.86 -11.56 -6.00
N LEU A 257 -14.24 -11.95 -4.78
CA LEU A 257 -13.35 -11.90 -3.62
C LEU A 257 -12.15 -12.86 -3.71
N ASN A 258 -12.33 -14.00 -4.39
CA ASN A 258 -11.22 -14.91 -4.67
C ASN A 258 -10.19 -14.26 -5.59
N MET A 259 -10.56 -13.35 -6.49
CA MET A 259 -9.58 -12.63 -7.33
C MET A 259 -8.57 -11.86 -6.49
N SER A 260 -9.01 -11.15 -5.45
CA SER A 260 -8.11 -10.47 -4.52
C SER A 260 -7.15 -11.43 -3.83
N THR A 261 -7.64 -12.61 -3.46
CA THR A 261 -6.80 -13.66 -2.88
C THR A 261 -5.77 -14.17 -3.89
N GLU A 262 -6.14 -14.30 -5.16
CA GLU A 262 -5.24 -14.70 -6.23
C GLU A 262 -4.19 -13.62 -6.55
N VAL A 263 -4.51 -12.33 -6.46
CA VAL A 263 -3.52 -11.23 -6.57
C VAL A 263 -2.45 -11.40 -5.48
N LYS A 264 -2.86 -11.65 -4.23
CA LYS A 264 -1.92 -11.86 -3.11
C LYS A 264 -1.02 -13.07 -3.36
N LYS A 265 -1.61 -14.23 -3.70
CA LYS A 265 -0.85 -15.46 -4.02
C LYS A 265 0.10 -15.28 -5.21
N ALA A 266 -0.34 -14.62 -6.28
CA ALA A 266 0.48 -14.38 -7.45
C ALA A 266 1.69 -13.50 -7.09
N SER A 267 1.48 -12.50 -6.25
CA SER A 267 2.54 -11.63 -5.74
C SER A 267 3.50 -12.38 -4.82
N ASP A 268 3.00 -13.20 -3.88
CA ASP A 268 3.81 -14.03 -3.00
C ASP A 268 4.71 -15.00 -3.78
N ASP A 269 4.14 -15.67 -4.78
CA ASP A 269 4.89 -16.59 -5.63
C ASP A 269 5.97 -15.85 -6.42
N LEU A 270 5.67 -14.67 -6.99
CA LEU A 270 6.67 -13.83 -7.65
C LEU A 270 7.81 -13.45 -6.70
N LEU A 271 7.48 -13.00 -5.49
CA LEU A 271 8.42 -12.67 -4.42
C LEU A 271 9.32 -13.87 -4.08
N LEU A 272 8.74 -15.08 -4.00
CA LEU A 272 9.49 -16.30 -3.73
C LEU A 272 10.48 -16.65 -4.85
N PHE A 273 10.09 -16.48 -6.11
CA PHE A 273 10.97 -16.75 -7.24
C PHE A 273 12.10 -15.73 -7.35
N LEU A 274 11.81 -14.44 -7.13
CA LEU A 274 12.82 -13.38 -7.19
C LEU A 274 13.88 -13.56 -6.11
N THR A 275 13.50 -13.85 -4.85
CA THR A 275 14.48 -14.09 -3.77
C THR A 275 15.29 -15.36 -3.97
N LYS A 276 14.70 -16.44 -4.52
CA LYS A 276 15.42 -17.70 -4.79
C LYS A 276 16.45 -17.60 -5.92
N CYS A 277 16.23 -16.73 -6.91
CA CYS A 277 17.12 -16.65 -8.07
C CYS A 277 18.40 -15.84 -7.80
N GLY A 278 18.62 -15.30 -6.59
CA GLY A 278 19.76 -14.42 -6.29
C GLY A 278 19.77 -13.12 -7.10
N ASN A 279 18.77 -12.91 -7.96
CA ASN A 279 18.50 -11.67 -8.66
C ASN A 279 17.85 -10.71 -7.68
N HIS A 280 18.63 -10.27 -6.68
CA HIS A 280 18.27 -9.06 -5.98
C HIS A 280 18.22 -7.95 -7.05
N PRO A 281 17.14 -7.15 -7.12
CA PRO A 281 17.09 -6.00 -8.00
C PRO A 281 18.02 -4.90 -7.45
N GLN A 282 19.32 -5.18 -7.36
CA GLN A 282 20.30 -4.18 -6.95
C GLN A 282 20.97 -3.56 -8.19
N ASP A 283 20.99 -2.24 -8.17
CA ASP A 283 21.62 -1.26 -9.07
C ASP A 283 20.99 -0.93 -10.43
N LYS A 284 19.96 -1.64 -10.91
CA LYS A 284 19.31 -1.28 -12.19
C LYS A 284 17.95 -0.63 -11.98
N PRO A 285 17.72 0.58 -12.54
CA PRO A 285 16.43 1.21 -12.45
C PRO A 285 15.38 0.37 -13.16
N VAL A 286 14.21 0.28 -12.54
CA VAL A 286 13.04 -0.39 -13.08
C VAL A 286 12.65 0.31 -14.39
N CYS A 287 12.57 -0.47 -15.46
CA CYS A 287 12.12 0.05 -16.74
C CYS A 287 10.59 -0.05 -16.78
N ILE A 288 9.93 1.08 -16.98
CA ILE A 288 8.49 1.12 -17.20
C ILE A 288 8.30 1.04 -18.70
N ASP A 289 7.93 -0.13 -19.21
CA ASP A 289 7.70 -0.32 -20.64
C ASP A 289 6.55 0.59 -21.08
N SER A 290 6.79 1.41 -22.11
CA SER A 290 5.75 2.26 -22.69
C SER A 290 4.83 1.47 -23.61
N ARG A 291 5.18 0.23 -23.97
CA ARG A 291 4.29 -0.66 -24.71
C ARG A 291 3.24 -1.18 -23.75
N ASP A 292 2.04 -0.63 -23.91
CA ASP A 292 0.85 -1.19 -23.33
C ASP A 292 0.81 -2.68 -23.71
N LEU A 293 0.88 -3.58 -22.70
CA LEU A 293 0.68 -5.02 -22.92
C LEU A 293 -0.70 -5.33 -23.53
N PHE A 294 -1.55 -4.31 -23.59
CA PHE A 294 -2.88 -4.27 -24.19
C PHE A 294 -3.06 -2.98 -25.00
N SER A 295 -2.21 -2.73 -26.00
CA SER A 295 -2.63 -1.81 -27.08
C SER A 295 -3.99 -2.29 -27.60
N ARG A 296 -4.94 -1.36 -27.64
CA ARG A 296 -6.39 -1.52 -27.84
C ARG A 296 -6.79 -1.98 -29.26
N ASP A 297 -5.96 -2.81 -29.91
CA ASP A 297 -6.17 -3.35 -31.26
C ASP A 297 -6.57 -4.84 -31.21
N TYR A 298 -7.47 -5.21 -30.29
CA TYR A 298 -8.11 -6.53 -30.37
C TYR A 298 -9.62 -6.39 -30.31
N GLU A 299 -10.23 -6.78 -31.41
CA GLU A 299 -11.66 -6.89 -31.66
C GLU A 299 -12.41 -7.56 -30.50
N SER A 300 -13.63 -7.05 -30.28
CA SER A 300 -14.82 -7.70 -29.71
C SER A 300 -14.72 -9.19 -29.35
N ILE A 301 -13.95 -9.52 -28.33
CA ILE A 301 -14.08 -10.77 -27.58
C ILE A 301 -14.29 -10.33 -26.14
N SER A 302 -15.38 -10.81 -25.54
CA SER A 302 -15.90 -10.43 -24.23
C SER A 302 -14.80 -10.02 -23.24
N PRO A 303 -14.91 -8.88 -22.52
CA PRO A 303 -13.82 -8.32 -21.72
C PRO A 303 -13.28 -9.25 -20.62
N LEU A 304 -13.95 -10.37 -20.38
CA LEU A 304 -13.78 -11.24 -19.23
C LEU A 304 -13.65 -12.71 -19.65
N GLY A 305 -12.79 -13.02 -20.62
CA GLY A 305 -12.46 -14.42 -20.92
C GLY A 305 -11.77 -15.12 -19.74
N SER A 306 -11.76 -16.47 -19.74
CA SER A 306 -11.09 -17.28 -18.71
C SER A 306 -9.67 -16.79 -18.38
N ILE A 307 -9.48 -16.26 -17.17
CA ILE A 307 -8.15 -15.87 -16.69
C ILE A 307 -7.49 -17.17 -16.22
N SER A 308 -6.55 -17.64 -17.02
CA SER A 308 -5.72 -18.79 -16.68
C SER A 308 -4.40 -18.31 -16.09
N ARG A 309 -4.07 -18.82 -14.91
CA ARG A 309 -2.69 -18.75 -14.40
C ARG A 309 -1.80 -19.53 -15.36
N ILE A 310 -0.94 -18.84 -16.11
CA ILE A 310 -0.03 -19.50 -17.06
C ILE A 310 0.88 -20.46 -16.27
N GLY A 311 0.75 -21.76 -16.55
CA GLY A 311 1.52 -22.82 -15.90
C GLY A 311 0.88 -23.45 -14.65
N CYS A 312 -0.41 -23.22 -14.35
CA CYS A 312 -1.11 -23.89 -13.26
C CYS A 312 -2.51 -24.34 -13.68
N GLU A 313 -2.73 -25.64 -13.84
CA GLU A 313 -4.05 -26.22 -14.21
C GLU A 313 -5.13 -26.04 -13.12
N LYS A 314 -4.73 -25.72 -11.87
CA LYS A 314 -5.62 -25.69 -10.69
C LYS A 314 -6.17 -24.31 -10.29
N GLY A 315 -6.00 -23.28 -11.11
CA GLY A 315 -6.43 -21.90 -10.79
C GLY A 315 -7.16 -21.21 -11.93
N ARG A 316 -8.21 -21.85 -12.47
CA ARG A 316 -9.08 -21.24 -13.49
C ARG A 316 -10.01 -20.24 -12.82
N PHE A 317 -9.86 -18.96 -13.13
CA PHE A 317 -10.91 -17.99 -12.88
C PHE A 317 -11.80 -17.93 -14.13
N GLN A 318 -12.90 -18.69 -14.10
CA GLN A 318 -13.89 -18.67 -15.16
C GLN A 318 -14.87 -17.53 -14.92
N VAL A 319 -14.49 -16.31 -15.35
CA VAL A 319 -15.46 -15.22 -15.40
C VAL A 319 -16.62 -15.56 -16.34
N ASP A 320 -16.32 -16.38 -17.37
CA ASP A 320 -17.28 -16.96 -18.32
C ASP A 320 -18.43 -17.75 -17.67
N SER A 321 -18.32 -18.10 -16.39
CA SER A 321 -19.39 -18.78 -15.64
C SER A 321 -20.57 -17.87 -15.27
N PHE A 322 -20.43 -16.54 -15.37
CA PHE A 322 -21.45 -15.58 -14.89
C PHE A 322 -21.81 -14.44 -15.89
N PRO A 323 -22.09 -14.74 -17.19
CA PRO A 323 -22.28 -13.71 -18.21
C PRO A 323 -23.47 -12.78 -17.95
N SER A 324 -24.55 -13.28 -17.33
CA SER A 324 -25.73 -12.49 -16.99
C SER A 324 -25.47 -11.47 -15.87
N GLU A 325 -24.75 -11.87 -14.83
CA GLU A 325 -24.44 -11.01 -13.68
C GLU A 325 -23.39 -9.95 -14.03
N ILE A 326 -22.41 -10.31 -14.86
CA ILE A 326 -21.46 -9.35 -15.42
C ILE A 326 -22.20 -8.25 -16.18
N GLY A 327 -23.25 -8.59 -16.93
CA GLY A 327 -24.06 -7.60 -17.64
C GLY A 327 -24.62 -6.51 -16.72
N LEU A 328 -25.00 -6.87 -15.49
CA LEU A 328 -25.63 -6.00 -14.49
C LEU A 328 -24.66 -5.03 -13.80
N LEU A 329 -23.36 -5.31 -13.84
CA LEU A 329 -22.35 -4.46 -13.21
C LEU A 329 -22.27 -3.09 -13.88
N SER A 330 -22.02 -2.05 -13.09
CA SER A 330 -21.71 -0.71 -13.55
C SER A 330 -20.41 -0.71 -14.35
N ARG A 331 -20.22 0.32 -15.19
CA ARG A 331 -19.00 0.47 -16.00
C ARG A 331 -17.75 0.52 -15.11
N THR A 332 -17.82 1.27 -14.01
CA THR A 332 -16.73 1.41 -13.04
C THR A 332 -16.42 0.07 -12.38
N PHE A 333 -17.44 -0.67 -11.93
CA PHE A 333 -17.21 -1.96 -11.29
C PHE A 333 -16.62 -2.99 -12.27
N LYS A 334 -17.10 -3.04 -13.52
CA LYS A 334 -16.47 -3.84 -14.59
C LYS A 334 -15.00 -3.47 -14.78
N GLY A 335 -14.69 -2.18 -14.81
CA GLY A 335 -13.32 -1.68 -14.89
C GLY A 335 -12.47 -2.13 -13.70
N PHE A 336 -13.03 -2.15 -12.50
CA PHE A 336 -12.32 -2.59 -11.30
C PHE A 336 -12.01 -4.10 -11.31
N VAL A 337 -12.99 -4.92 -11.72
CA VAL A 337 -12.81 -6.37 -11.90
C VAL A 337 -11.76 -6.64 -12.97
N GLN A 338 -11.81 -5.91 -14.09
CA GLN A 338 -10.82 -6.04 -15.16
C GLN A 338 -9.41 -5.65 -14.72
N CYS A 339 -9.27 -4.52 -14.01
CA CYS A 339 -7.98 -4.11 -13.45
C CYS A 339 -7.39 -5.20 -12.55
N THR A 340 -8.22 -5.82 -11.70
CA THR A 340 -7.80 -6.93 -10.83
C THR A 340 -7.35 -8.14 -11.64
N ALA A 341 -8.08 -8.50 -12.70
CA ALA A 341 -7.73 -9.57 -13.62
C ALA A 341 -6.36 -9.35 -14.29
N ASP A 342 -6.12 -8.14 -14.79
CA ASP A 342 -4.90 -7.78 -15.50
C ASP A 342 -3.68 -7.81 -14.57
N ILE A 343 -3.85 -7.44 -13.29
CA ILE A 343 -2.80 -7.57 -12.27
C ILE A 343 -2.41 -9.04 -12.07
N ILE A 344 -3.38 -9.95 -11.98
CA ILE A 344 -3.12 -11.40 -11.84
C ILE A 344 -2.35 -11.90 -13.07
N LEU A 345 -2.82 -11.56 -14.27
CA LEU A 345 -2.21 -11.99 -15.54
C LEU A 345 -0.77 -11.46 -15.67
N ALA A 346 -0.54 -10.17 -15.44
CA ALA A 346 0.77 -9.56 -15.53
C ALA A 346 1.75 -10.17 -14.52
N THR A 347 1.33 -10.32 -13.26
CA THR A 347 2.16 -10.85 -12.18
C THR A 347 2.54 -12.32 -12.44
N THR A 348 1.57 -13.13 -12.87
CA THR A 348 1.79 -14.56 -13.17
C THR A 348 2.67 -14.76 -14.41
N ARG A 349 2.48 -13.96 -15.47
CA ARG A 349 3.36 -13.94 -16.65
C ARG A 349 4.81 -13.62 -16.28
N ARG A 350 5.00 -12.61 -15.42
CA ARG A 350 6.33 -12.22 -14.95
C ARG A 350 7.01 -13.33 -14.15
N ALA A 351 6.29 -13.93 -13.20
CA ALA A 351 6.78 -15.07 -12.42
C ALA A 351 7.15 -16.27 -13.32
N TRP A 352 6.31 -16.59 -14.31
CA TRP A 352 6.57 -17.67 -15.26
C TRP A 352 7.82 -17.40 -16.12
N THR A 353 7.99 -16.15 -16.59
CA THR A 353 9.15 -15.75 -17.40
C THR A 353 10.46 -15.87 -16.62
N ILE A 354 10.46 -15.48 -15.34
CA ILE A 354 11.61 -15.64 -14.44
C ILE A 354 11.93 -17.13 -14.23
N ARG A 355 10.91 -17.95 -13.98
CA ARG A 355 11.05 -19.40 -13.78
C ARG A 355 11.68 -20.09 -15.00
N LYS A 356 11.22 -19.77 -16.21
CA LYS A 356 11.74 -20.37 -17.45
C LYS A 356 13.23 -20.06 -17.64
N ARG A 357 13.65 -18.83 -17.33
CA ARG A 357 15.07 -18.44 -17.44
C ARG A 357 15.97 -19.15 -16.45
N SER A 358 15.52 -19.30 -15.20
CA SER A 358 16.26 -20.06 -14.19
C SER A 358 16.47 -21.52 -14.62
N ALA A 359 15.49 -22.11 -15.33
CA ALA A 359 15.61 -23.46 -15.90
C ALA A 359 16.57 -23.51 -17.11
N ASP A 360 16.54 -22.52 -18.00
CA ASP A 360 17.43 -22.46 -19.17
C ASP A 360 18.90 -22.14 -18.80
N SER A 361 19.17 -21.64 -17.59
CA SER A 361 20.53 -21.39 -17.06
C SER A 361 21.20 -22.59 -16.35
N GLY A 362 20.64 -23.81 -16.45
CA GLY A 362 21.25 -25.06 -15.96
C GLY A 362 22.39 -25.59 -16.87
N PRO A 363 23.27 -26.49 -16.38
CA PRO A 363 24.69 -26.52 -16.76
C PRO A 363 24.95 -26.83 -18.23
N ASN A 364 25.81 -25.99 -18.82
CA ASN A 364 26.52 -26.21 -20.09
C ASN A 364 26.87 -27.70 -20.30
N GLN A 365 26.19 -28.35 -21.25
CA GLN A 365 26.77 -29.48 -21.97
C GLN A 365 27.86 -28.95 -22.92
N SER A 366 28.97 -28.49 -22.37
CA SER A 366 30.21 -28.25 -23.11
C SER A 366 31.24 -29.29 -22.68
N ASN A 367 31.01 -30.55 -23.07
CA ASN A 367 32.08 -31.55 -23.25
C ASN A 367 31.53 -32.78 -23.98
N ARG A 368 31.31 -32.62 -25.29
CA ARG A 368 31.35 -33.74 -26.25
C ARG A 368 31.82 -33.19 -27.59
N LYS A 369 33.14 -33.08 -27.73
CA LYS A 369 33.92 -33.25 -28.97
C LYS A 369 35.38 -32.89 -28.65
N THR A 370 36.16 -33.91 -28.30
CA THR A 370 37.55 -34.16 -28.75
C THR A 370 38.14 -35.27 -27.88
N ALA A 371 38.11 -36.50 -28.41
CA ALA A 371 39.16 -37.51 -28.35
C ALA A 371 38.65 -38.73 -29.14
#